data_AF-A0A926G4A4-F1
#
_entry.id   AF-A0A926G4A4-F1
#
_cell.length_a   1.000
_cell.length_b   1.000
_cell.length_c   1.000
_cell.angle_alpha   90.00
_cell.angle_beta   90.00
_cell.angle_gamma   90.00
#
_symmetry.space_group_name_H-M   'P 1'
#
loop_
_entity.id
_entity.type
_entity.pdbx_description
1 polymer ?
#
loop_
_entity_poly.entity_id
_entity_poly.type
_entity_poly.pdbx_seq_one_letter_code
_entity_poly.pdbx_strand_id
1 'polypeptide(L)'
;MTQLRIFEEDGAQLTETSDPAEVAEALKPLGVRFEQWPSRAIPVDADQEAVLEAFAPEVDRLKAENGYLSVDVIRMVPDHPEKGALRTKFLSEHRHSEDEVRFFVEGEGLFTLRGEDRIYAVLCTEGDLISVPAGTRHWFDMGPSPRFTAIRLFTNPDGWIANFTGDAIADRFPRHEPVTA
;
A
#
# COMPACT_ATOMS: atom_id res chain seq x y z
N MET A 1 -11.42 -0.27 -7.98
CA MET A 1 -11.94 0.68 -6.98
C MET A 1 -11.44 0.23 -5.63
N THR A 2 -11.13 1.17 -4.75
CA THR A 2 -10.72 0.89 -3.36
C THR A 2 -11.71 -0.03 -2.66
N GLN A 3 -11.20 -0.92 -1.82
CA GLN A 3 -12.04 -1.79 -1.00
C GLN A 3 -11.35 -2.08 0.32
N LEU A 4 -12.10 -2.02 1.42
CA LEU A 4 -11.69 -2.53 2.73
C LEU A 4 -12.51 -3.77 3.08
N ARG A 5 -11.83 -4.82 3.54
CA ARG A 5 -12.43 -5.97 4.22
C ARG A 5 -11.81 -6.11 5.60
N ILE A 6 -12.66 -6.29 6.62
CA ILE A 6 -12.22 -6.50 8.01
C ILE A 6 -12.55 -7.92 8.40
N PHE A 7 -11.61 -8.58 9.07
CA PHE A 7 -11.72 -9.96 9.52
C PHE A 7 -11.38 -10.08 11.01
N GLU A 8 -11.93 -11.11 11.65
CA GLU A 8 -11.41 -11.65 12.91
C GLU A 8 -10.06 -12.34 12.68
N GLU A 9 -9.26 -12.53 13.73
CA GLU A 9 -7.98 -13.28 13.64
C GLU A 9 -8.17 -14.75 13.21
N ASP A 10 -9.37 -15.31 13.33
CA ASP A 10 -9.68 -16.66 12.87
C ASP A 10 -9.90 -16.77 11.34
N GLY A 11 -10.12 -15.63 10.67
CA GLY A 11 -10.38 -15.52 9.23
C GLY A 11 -11.84 -15.19 8.87
N ALA A 12 -12.76 -15.10 9.83
CA ALA A 12 -14.15 -14.72 9.55
C ALA A 12 -14.27 -13.26 9.11
N GLN A 13 -14.87 -13.01 7.95
CA GLN A 13 -15.12 -11.65 7.46
C GLN A 13 -16.25 -10.99 8.25
N LEU A 14 -15.98 -9.80 8.76
CA LEU A 14 -16.92 -9.00 9.56
C LEU A 14 -17.60 -7.92 8.75
N THR A 15 -16.85 -7.22 7.91
CA THR A 15 -17.32 -6.03 7.20
C THR A 15 -16.58 -5.88 5.88
N GLU A 16 -17.27 -5.30 4.90
CA GLU A 16 -16.73 -4.93 3.61
C GLU A 16 -17.31 -3.58 3.19
N THR A 17 -16.47 -2.68 2.71
CA THR A 17 -16.88 -1.39 2.17
C THR A 17 -15.98 -0.95 1.03
N SER A 18 -16.54 -0.17 0.11
CA SER A 18 -15.81 0.53 -0.94
C SER A 18 -16.04 2.05 -0.87
N ASP A 19 -16.67 2.55 0.20
CA ASP A 19 -16.80 3.98 0.45
C ASP A 19 -15.48 4.51 1.06
N PRO A 20 -14.76 5.41 0.38
CA PRO A 20 -13.49 5.95 0.85
C PRO A 20 -13.55 6.59 2.25
N ALA A 21 -14.68 7.20 2.61
CA ALA A 21 -14.86 7.80 3.93
C ALA A 21 -14.97 6.71 5.01
N GLU A 22 -15.73 5.64 4.74
CA GLU A 22 -15.82 4.50 5.65
C GLU A 22 -14.48 3.75 5.79
N VAL A 23 -13.73 3.61 4.69
CA VAL A 23 -12.36 3.07 4.71
C VAL A 23 -11.48 3.90 5.65
N ALA A 24 -11.48 5.22 5.49
CA ALA A 24 -10.68 6.10 6.34
C ALA A 24 -11.09 6.00 7.81
N GLU A 25 -12.39 6.05 8.13
CA GLU A 25 -12.89 5.93 9.51
C GLU A 25 -12.49 4.60 10.16
N ALA A 26 -12.59 3.49 9.43
CA ALA A 26 -12.25 2.17 9.94
C ALA A 26 -10.76 1.98 10.22
N LEU A 27 -9.89 2.73 9.53
CA LEU A 27 -8.43 2.68 9.67
C LEU A 27 -7.87 3.60 10.76
N LYS A 28 -8.62 4.62 11.18
CA LYS A 28 -8.21 5.55 12.25
C LYS A 28 -7.76 4.89 13.55
N PRO A 29 -8.40 3.82 14.06
CA PRO A 29 -7.95 3.16 15.30
C PRO A 29 -6.53 2.58 15.21
N LEU A 30 -6.04 2.27 14.00
CA LEU A 30 -4.68 1.78 13.75
C LEU A 30 -3.68 2.94 13.57
N GLY A 31 -4.16 4.20 13.60
CA GLY A 31 -3.36 5.37 13.23
C GLY A 31 -3.06 5.48 11.73
N VAL A 32 -3.69 4.64 10.91
CA VAL A 32 -3.45 4.59 9.47
C VAL A 32 -4.21 5.72 8.79
N ARG A 33 -3.48 6.56 8.06
CA ARG A 33 -4.07 7.62 7.24
C ARG A 33 -4.43 7.03 5.88
N PHE A 34 -5.65 7.32 5.44
CA PHE A 34 -6.14 6.99 4.11
C PHE A 34 -6.79 8.23 3.49
N GLU A 35 -6.40 8.61 2.27
CA GLU A 35 -7.00 9.71 1.52
C GLU A 35 -7.19 9.30 0.05
N GLN A 36 -8.16 9.93 -0.61
CA GLN A 36 -8.33 9.85 -2.06
C GLN A 36 -8.07 11.18 -2.72
N TRP A 37 -7.13 11.19 -3.65
CA TRP A 37 -6.69 12.37 -4.39
C TRP A 37 -7.06 12.27 -5.87
N PRO A 38 -7.13 13.41 -6.59
CA PRO A 38 -7.39 13.41 -8.02
C PRO A 38 -6.35 12.57 -8.78
N SER A 39 -6.84 11.63 -9.58
CA SER A 39 -5.97 10.86 -10.45
C SER A 39 -5.62 11.60 -11.74
N ARG A 40 -4.50 11.22 -12.36
CA ARG A 40 -4.00 11.80 -13.61
C ARG A 40 -3.39 10.68 -14.44
N ALA A 41 -3.66 10.70 -15.74
CA ALA A 41 -3.04 9.76 -16.66
C ALA A 41 -1.52 10.02 -16.74
N ILE A 42 -0.73 8.96 -16.57
CA ILE A 42 0.71 8.96 -16.80
C ILE A 42 1.04 8.17 -18.07
N PRO A 43 2.07 8.55 -18.83
CA PRO A 43 2.56 7.73 -19.94
C PRO A 43 2.93 6.30 -19.49
N VAL A 44 2.71 5.33 -20.38
CA VAL A 44 3.02 3.91 -20.11
C VAL A 44 4.51 3.70 -19.88
N ASP A 45 5.35 4.52 -20.51
CA ASP A 45 6.80 4.55 -20.41
C ASP A 45 7.31 5.69 -19.51
N ALA A 46 6.42 6.33 -18.73
CA ALA A 46 6.80 7.37 -17.80
C ALA A 46 7.87 6.86 -16.83
N ASP A 47 8.99 7.57 -16.79
CA ASP A 47 10.03 7.37 -15.80
C ASP A 47 9.64 8.05 -14.47
N GLN A 48 10.50 7.89 -13.47
CA GLN A 48 10.28 8.48 -12.15
C GLN A 48 10.14 10.01 -12.21
N GLU A 49 10.93 10.70 -13.03
CA GLU A 49 10.92 12.15 -13.11
C GLU A 49 9.57 12.65 -13.65
N ALA A 50 9.10 12.06 -14.76
CA ALA A 50 7.81 12.39 -15.35
C ALA A 50 6.63 12.13 -14.39
N VAL A 51 6.67 11.04 -13.63
CA VAL A 51 5.64 10.75 -12.61
C VAL A 51 5.69 11.78 -11.48
N LEU A 52 6.88 12.09 -10.94
CA LEU A 52 7.01 13.07 -9.87
C LEU A 52 6.63 14.49 -10.31
N GLU A 53 6.90 14.87 -11.55
CA GLU A 53 6.46 16.14 -12.12
C GLU A 53 4.92 16.22 -12.23
N ALA A 54 4.29 15.15 -12.72
CA ALA A 54 2.83 15.08 -12.88
C ALA A 54 2.06 15.21 -11.55
N PHE A 55 2.66 14.78 -10.44
CA PHE A 55 2.09 14.80 -9.10
C PHE A 55 2.87 15.71 -8.13
N ALA A 56 3.60 16.71 -8.66
CA ALA A 56 4.39 17.63 -7.85
C ALA A 56 3.59 18.31 -6.72
N PRO A 57 2.34 18.79 -6.94
CA PRO A 57 1.55 19.40 -5.87
C PRO A 57 1.29 18.46 -4.69
N GLU A 58 0.98 17.19 -4.98
CA GLU A 58 0.74 16.14 -3.99
C GLU A 58 2.03 15.76 -3.25
N VAL A 59 3.14 15.63 -3.98
CA VAL A 59 4.47 15.34 -3.41
C VAL A 59 4.94 16.47 -2.49
N ASP A 60 4.79 17.72 -2.92
CA ASP A 60 5.18 18.90 -2.14
C ASP A 60 4.35 19.04 -0.87
N ARG A 61 3.04 18.76 -0.95
CA ARG A 61 2.17 18.69 0.23
C ARG A 61 2.68 17.67 1.24
N LEU A 62 2.98 16.44 0.80
CA LEU A 62 3.47 15.40 1.72
C LEU A 62 4.81 15.76 2.34
N LYS A 63 5.75 16.29 1.55
CA LYS A 63 7.06 16.74 2.05
C LYS A 63 6.93 17.82 3.12
N ALA A 64 5.97 18.73 2.97
CA ALA A 64 5.74 19.81 3.93
C ALA A 64 5.12 19.33 5.27
N GLU A 65 4.32 18.25 5.25
CA GLU A 65 3.60 17.78 6.44
C GLU A 65 4.51 17.00 7.42
N ASN A 66 5.37 16.10 6.92
CA ASN A 66 6.01 15.06 7.76
C ASN A 66 7.54 15.00 7.62
N GLY A 67 8.18 15.98 6.98
CA GLY A 67 9.65 16.07 6.91
C GLY A 67 10.31 14.94 6.13
N TYR A 68 9.61 14.35 5.15
CA TYR A 68 10.17 13.34 4.27
C TYR A 68 11.42 13.87 3.54
N LEU A 69 12.53 13.13 3.65
CA LEU A 69 13.83 13.52 3.10
C LEU A 69 14.02 13.02 1.67
N SER A 70 13.32 11.95 1.30
CA SER A 70 13.43 11.36 -0.02
C SER A 70 12.07 10.91 -0.55
N VAL A 71 11.95 10.95 -1.86
CA VAL A 71 10.79 10.50 -2.63
C VAL A 71 11.30 9.71 -3.83
N ASP A 72 10.65 8.61 -4.13
CA ASP A 72 10.90 7.87 -5.36
C ASP A 72 9.60 7.26 -5.91
N VAL A 73 9.70 6.63 -7.08
CA VAL A 73 8.57 5.97 -7.74
C VAL A 73 8.92 4.50 -7.91
N ILE A 74 8.05 3.63 -7.42
CA ILE A 74 8.11 2.21 -7.74
C ILE A 74 7.05 1.89 -8.79
N ARG A 75 7.46 1.15 -9.82
CA ARG A 75 6.56 0.62 -10.84
C ARG A 75 6.74 -0.88 -10.95
N MET A 76 5.65 -1.61 -10.81
CA MET A 76 5.61 -3.05 -11.02
C MET A 76 4.69 -3.36 -12.19
N VAL A 77 5.20 -4.15 -13.14
CA VAL A 77 4.47 -4.56 -14.35
C VAL A 77 4.44 -6.08 -14.47
N PRO A 78 3.48 -6.66 -15.21
CA PRO A 78 3.35 -8.09 -15.34
C PRO A 78 4.59 -8.81 -15.88
N ASP A 79 5.43 -8.13 -16.66
CA ASP A 79 6.62 -8.72 -17.27
C ASP A 79 7.90 -8.52 -16.44
N HIS A 80 7.79 -7.95 -15.24
CA HIS A 80 8.96 -7.73 -14.37
C HIS A 80 9.59 -9.08 -13.99
N PRO A 81 10.89 -9.31 -14.26
CA PRO A 81 11.52 -10.62 -14.11
C PRO A 81 11.50 -11.12 -12.66
N GLU A 82 11.59 -10.19 -11.69
CA GLU A 82 11.62 -10.53 -10.26
C GLU A 82 10.24 -10.50 -9.57
N LYS A 83 9.14 -10.31 -10.32
CA LYS A 83 7.80 -10.14 -9.73
C LYS A 83 7.42 -11.25 -8.74
N GLY A 84 7.77 -12.50 -9.06
CA GLY A 84 7.45 -13.65 -8.22
C GLY A 84 8.21 -13.61 -6.90
N ALA A 85 9.52 -13.37 -6.97
CA ALA A 85 10.37 -13.27 -5.79
C ALA A 85 9.97 -12.08 -4.89
N LEU A 86 9.67 -10.92 -5.49
CA LEU A 86 9.23 -9.73 -4.76
C LEU A 86 7.86 -9.96 -4.11
N ARG A 87 6.91 -10.58 -4.83
CA ARG A 87 5.61 -10.93 -4.26
C ARG A 87 5.79 -11.84 -3.05
N THR A 88 6.53 -12.95 -3.18
CA THR A 88 6.79 -13.87 -2.07
C THR A 88 7.38 -13.15 -0.85
N LYS A 89 8.31 -12.20 -1.07
CA LYS A 89 8.90 -11.40 0.02
C LYS A 89 7.86 -10.52 0.73
N PHE A 90 6.99 -9.85 -0.01
CA PHE A 90 6.00 -8.92 0.56
C PHE A 90 4.79 -9.62 1.21
N LEU A 91 4.54 -10.89 0.86
CA LEU A 91 3.48 -11.70 1.46
C LEU A 91 3.75 -12.12 2.92
N SER A 92 5.00 -12.06 3.38
CA SER A 92 5.33 -12.35 4.78
C SER A 92 5.04 -11.15 5.67
N GLU A 93 4.45 -11.38 6.86
CA GLU A 93 4.20 -10.31 7.82
C GLU A 93 5.52 -9.64 8.25
N HIS A 94 5.54 -8.31 8.17
CA HIS A 94 6.66 -7.48 8.55
C HIS A 94 6.19 -6.17 9.17
N ARG A 95 7.15 -5.38 9.62
CA ARG A 95 6.97 -4.00 10.06
C ARG A 95 8.17 -3.16 9.67
N HIS A 96 7.95 -1.87 9.54
CA HIS A 96 8.99 -0.87 9.30
C HIS A 96 9.28 -0.07 10.56
N SER A 97 10.50 0.47 10.67
CA SER A 97 10.87 1.39 11.74
C SER A 97 10.40 2.83 11.50
N GLU A 98 9.89 3.10 10.30
CA GLU A 98 9.32 4.37 9.87
C GLU A 98 7.93 4.15 9.29
N ASP A 99 7.21 5.25 9.09
CA ASP A 99 5.90 5.22 8.44
C ASP A 99 6.06 4.79 6.98
N GLU A 100 5.21 3.86 6.54
CA GLU A 100 5.14 3.47 5.14
C GLU A 100 4.08 4.28 4.41
N VAL A 101 4.53 5.24 3.60
CA VAL A 101 3.67 6.10 2.78
C VAL A 101 3.68 5.62 1.34
N ARG A 102 2.49 5.37 0.80
CA ARG A 102 2.29 5.02 -0.62
C ARG A 102 1.16 5.85 -1.19
N PHE A 103 1.44 6.54 -2.28
CA PHE A 103 0.42 7.17 -3.11
C PHE A 103 0.33 6.43 -4.44
N PHE A 104 -0.77 5.70 -4.66
CA PHE A 104 -1.01 4.93 -5.87
C PHE A 104 -1.45 5.87 -7.00
N VAL A 105 -0.67 5.92 -8.07
CA VAL A 105 -0.93 6.76 -9.25
C VAL A 105 -1.31 5.95 -10.49
N GLU A 106 -1.20 4.63 -10.41
CA GLU A 106 -1.68 3.68 -11.41
C GLU A 106 -1.91 2.33 -10.76
N GLY A 107 -2.94 1.61 -11.20
CA GLY A 107 -3.14 0.21 -10.86
C GLY A 107 -3.57 -0.01 -9.42
N GLU A 108 -3.18 -1.15 -8.83
CA GLU A 108 -3.68 -1.55 -7.51
C GLU A 108 -2.73 -2.47 -6.73
N GLY A 109 -2.94 -2.53 -5.42
CA GLY A 109 -2.24 -3.44 -4.51
C GLY A 109 -2.96 -3.56 -3.16
N LEU A 110 -2.83 -4.72 -2.52
CA LEU A 110 -3.54 -5.05 -1.29
C LEU A 110 -2.64 -4.91 -0.07
N PHE A 111 -2.91 -3.92 0.78
CA PHE A 111 -2.35 -3.86 2.12
C PHE A 111 -3.19 -4.69 3.08
N THR A 112 -2.57 -5.54 3.87
CA THR A 112 -3.25 -6.21 4.98
C THR A 112 -2.57 -5.86 6.29
N LEU A 113 -3.32 -5.19 7.17
CA LEU A 113 -2.83 -4.60 8.41
C LEU A 113 -3.37 -5.41 9.59
N ARG A 114 -2.48 -5.73 10.53
CA ARG A 114 -2.83 -6.43 11.77
C ARG A 114 -3.02 -5.43 12.90
N GLY A 115 -4.26 -5.25 13.30
CA GLY A 115 -4.63 -4.53 14.51
C GLY A 115 -4.42 -5.37 15.78
N GLU A 116 -5.03 -4.95 16.88
CA GLU A 116 -4.98 -5.68 18.15
C GLU A 116 -5.80 -6.99 18.08
N ASP A 117 -7.05 -6.90 17.65
CA ASP A 117 -7.99 -8.05 17.59
C ASP A 117 -8.51 -8.36 16.18
N ARG A 118 -8.11 -7.55 15.17
CA ARG A 118 -8.70 -7.59 13.82
C ARG A 118 -7.66 -7.47 12.72
N ILE A 119 -7.99 -8.01 11.56
CA ILE A 119 -7.20 -7.90 10.33
C ILE A 119 -7.94 -7.03 9.31
N TYR A 120 -7.23 -6.09 8.71
CA TYR A 120 -7.78 -5.08 7.79
C TYR A 120 -7.12 -5.23 6.42
N ALA A 121 -7.83 -5.74 5.44
CA ALA A 121 -7.35 -5.88 4.07
C ALA A 121 -7.89 -4.72 3.22
N VAL A 122 -7.02 -3.77 2.86
CA VAL A 122 -7.32 -2.57 2.09
C VAL A 122 -6.71 -2.72 0.70
N LEU A 123 -7.55 -2.91 -0.30
CA LEU A 123 -7.17 -2.79 -1.70
C LEU A 123 -7.05 -1.30 -2.03
N CYS A 124 -5.82 -0.83 -2.21
CA CYS A 124 -5.53 0.52 -2.68
C CYS A 124 -5.47 0.51 -4.21
N THR A 125 -6.06 1.54 -4.82
CA THR A 125 -6.11 1.73 -6.27
C THR A 125 -5.63 3.13 -6.65
N GLU A 126 -5.51 3.42 -7.95
CA GLU A 126 -5.18 4.76 -8.46
C GLU A 126 -5.97 5.88 -7.74
N GLY A 127 -5.26 6.87 -7.23
CA GLY A 127 -5.79 7.98 -6.44
C GLY A 127 -5.68 7.78 -4.92
N ASP A 128 -5.40 6.58 -4.44
CA ASP A 128 -5.35 6.30 -3.01
C ASP A 128 -3.97 6.61 -2.40
N LEU A 129 -3.96 7.42 -1.34
CA LEU A 129 -2.84 7.58 -0.42
C LEU A 129 -3.10 6.71 0.82
N ILE A 130 -2.13 5.91 1.20
CA ILE A 130 -2.08 5.22 2.49
C ILE A 130 -0.77 5.55 3.22
N SER A 131 -0.86 5.87 4.51
CA SER A 131 0.30 5.99 5.42
C SER A 131 0.12 5.05 6.59
N VAL A 132 0.91 3.98 6.62
CA VAL A 132 0.91 2.96 7.67
C VAL A 132 1.94 3.35 8.74
N PRO A 133 1.56 3.53 10.01
CA PRO A 133 2.49 3.96 11.05
C PRO A 133 3.64 2.98 11.29
N ALA A 134 4.81 3.51 11.67
CA ALA A 134 5.95 2.73 12.11
C ALA A 134 5.56 1.66 13.16
N GLY A 135 6.11 0.46 13.02
CA GLY A 135 5.84 -0.66 13.92
C GLY A 135 4.54 -1.42 13.67
N THR A 136 3.65 -0.92 12.81
CA THR A 136 2.42 -1.64 12.42
C THR A 136 2.80 -2.94 11.71
N ARG A 137 2.26 -4.06 12.19
CA ARG A 137 2.42 -5.36 11.54
C ARG A 137 1.52 -5.42 10.32
N HIS A 138 2.09 -5.74 9.16
CA HIS A 138 1.35 -5.82 7.92
C HIS A 138 2.06 -6.69 6.88
N TRP A 139 1.36 -6.98 5.78
CA TRP A 139 1.93 -7.54 4.57
C TRP A 139 1.28 -6.90 3.35
N PHE A 140 1.94 -7.03 2.20
CA PHE A 140 1.49 -6.43 0.95
C PHE A 140 1.42 -7.48 -0.15
N ASP A 141 0.28 -7.54 -0.84
CA ASP A 141 0.10 -8.42 -2.00
C ASP A 141 -0.13 -7.59 -3.27
N MET A 142 0.86 -7.64 -4.16
CA MET A 142 0.81 -7.02 -5.49
C MET A 142 0.03 -7.85 -6.52
N GLY A 143 -0.46 -9.04 -6.16
CA GLY A 143 -1.13 -9.96 -7.06
C GLY A 143 -0.18 -10.79 -7.95
N PRO A 144 -0.68 -11.85 -8.61
CA PRO A 144 0.13 -12.75 -9.45
C PRO A 144 0.64 -12.09 -10.75
N SER A 145 -0.07 -11.06 -11.22
CA SER A 145 0.26 -10.28 -12.41
C SER A 145 0.23 -8.80 -12.04
N PRO A 146 1.21 -8.33 -11.24
CA PRO A 146 1.16 -7.01 -10.63
C PRO A 146 1.18 -5.91 -11.69
N ARG A 147 0.33 -4.92 -11.50
CA ARG A 147 0.34 -3.67 -12.24
C ARG A 147 0.03 -2.54 -11.29
N PHE A 148 1.06 -1.80 -10.88
CA PHE A 148 0.88 -0.56 -10.14
C PHE A 148 2.07 0.36 -10.32
N THR A 149 1.81 1.66 -10.18
CA THR A 149 2.82 2.69 -9.99
C THR A 149 2.48 3.43 -8.70
N ALA A 150 3.44 3.52 -7.77
CA ALA A 150 3.25 4.21 -6.50
C ALA A 150 4.41 5.15 -6.21
N ILE A 151 4.08 6.37 -5.77
CA ILE A 151 5.02 7.31 -5.20
C ILE A 151 5.26 6.91 -3.74
N ARG A 152 6.53 6.78 -3.35
CA ARG A 152 6.93 6.41 -1.99
C ARG A 152 7.68 7.57 -1.36
N LEU A 153 7.43 7.81 -0.07
CA LEU A 153 8.11 8.84 0.69
C LEU A 153 8.74 8.22 1.93
N PHE A 154 9.95 8.69 2.27
CA PHE A 154 10.74 8.17 3.38
C PHE A 154 11.34 9.30 4.21
N THR A 155 11.36 9.14 5.53
CA THR A 155 12.10 10.03 6.42
C THR A 155 13.58 9.63 6.53
N ASN A 156 13.94 8.39 6.21
CA ASN A 156 15.30 7.88 6.12
C ASN A 156 15.48 6.93 4.92
N PRO A 157 16.61 6.99 4.19
CA PRO A 157 17.00 5.99 3.19
C PRO A 157 16.84 4.51 3.59
N ASP A 158 16.99 4.19 4.88
CA ASP A 158 16.90 2.82 5.41
C ASP A 158 15.50 2.47 5.98
N GLY A 159 14.56 3.42 6.01
CA GLY A 159 13.24 3.25 6.65
C GLY A 159 12.36 2.17 6.01
N TRP A 160 12.62 1.82 4.75
CA TRP A 160 11.90 0.79 4.01
C TRP A 160 12.37 -0.65 4.31
N ILE A 161 13.41 -0.84 5.13
CA ILE A 161 13.88 -2.18 5.46
C ILE A 161 12.81 -2.91 6.27
N ALA A 162 12.34 -4.04 5.73
CA ALA A 162 11.33 -4.88 6.36
C ALA A 162 11.92 -5.69 7.52
N ASN A 163 11.32 -5.55 8.71
CA ASN A 163 11.59 -6.43 9.85
C ASN A 163 10.51 -7.51 9.91
N PHE A 164 10.83 -8.71 9.43
CA PHE A 164 9.90 -9.84 9.43
C PHE A 164 9.58 -10.31 10.85
N THR A 165 8.31 -10.60 11.11
CA THR A 165 7.86 -11.08 12.43
C THR A 165 8.09 -12.58 12.60
N GLY A 166 8.12 -13.33 11.49
CA GLY A 166 8.18 -14.79 11.47
C GLY A 166 6.83 -15.48 11.68
N ASP A 167 5.75 -14.72 11.88
CA ASP A 167 4.37 -15.24 11.97
C ASP A 167 3.85 -15.58 10.56
N ALA A 168 3.22 -16.76 10.43
CA ALA A 168 2.61 -17.23 9.19
C ALA A 168 1.14 -16.79 9.04
N ILE A 169 0.65 -15.89 9.89
CA ILE A 169 -0.73 -15.39 9.87
C ILE A 169 -1.19 -14.93 8.47
N ALA A 170 -0.29 -14.33 7.69
CA ALA A 170 -0.58 -13.87 6.33
C ALA A 170 -1.07 -14.98 5.38
N ASP A 171 -0.73 -16.25 5.65
CA ASP A 171 -1.15 -17.40 4.82
C ASP A 171 -2.63 -17.77 5.02
N ARG A 172 -3.27 -17.22 6.05
CA ARG A 172 -4.66 -17.53 6.42
C ARG A 172 -5.68 -16.57 5.82
N PHE A 173 -5.24 -15.44 5.27
CA PHE A 173 -6.11 -14.40 4.75
C PHE A 173 -6.12 -14.38 3.21
N PRO A 174 -7.21 -13.90 2.60
CA PRO A 174 -7.33 -13.86 1.15
C PRO A 174 -6.15 -13.13 0.49
N ARG A 175 -5.61 -13.73 -0.57
CA ARG A 175 -4.61 -13.11 -1.43
C ARG A 175 -5.29 -12.11 -2.39
N HIS A 176 -4.49 -11.21 -2.94
CA HIS A 176 -4.94 -10.34 -4.02
C HIS A 176 -4.98 -11.13 -5.33
N GLU A 177 -6.19 -11.28 -5.86
CA GLU A 177 -6.47 -11.84 -7.18
C GLU A 177 -7.17 -10.76 -8.01
N PRO A 178 -6.41 -9.93 -8.76
CA PRO A 178 -7.00 -8.99 -9.70
C PRO A 178 -7.88 -9.77 -10.67
N VAL A 179 -9.09 -9.26 -10.94
CA VAL A 179 -9.91 -9.80 -12.03
C VAL A 179 -9.13 -9.57 -13.31
N THR A 180 -8.76 -10.66 -13.98
CA THR A 180 -8.08 -10.58 -15.27
C THR A 180 -9.07 -9.93 -16.25
N ALA A 181 -8.76 -8.71 -16.68
CA ALA A 181 -9.48 -8.04 -17.76
C ALA A 181 -9.26 -8.76 -19.10
#